data_AF-A0A538C9G3-F1
#
_entry.id   AF-A0A538C9G3-F1
#
_cell.length_a   1.000
_cell.length_b   1.000
_cell.length_c   1.000
_cell.angle_alpha   90.00
_cell.angle_beta   90.00
_cell.angle_gamma   90.00
#
_symmetry.space_group_name_H-M   'P 1'
#
loop_
_entity.id
_entity.type
_entity.pdbx_description
1 polymer ?
#
loop_
_entity_poly.entity_id
_entity_poly.type
_entity_poly.pdbx_seq_one_letter_code
_entity_poly.pdbx_strand_id
1 'polypeptide(L)'
;MSELDGVWAVDRVSGALPPLHGCVKRIRGSRGTTEFPRLPRMPFDVRGLELHYRPPFAMLVDKLEPQDGGYFGYATMLGREFGQFTLRRLDVMDQLKAQLIKHIDEAHAMEQNVLRMLEGMIATTDDPEILDALEHHKLQTQNHADRMAERLEAHEMAPSTVKQIGGVLGALAKMPLDFVRGEKAGRNARDGYATEHLEIASYELLWRIAQKAGDEVTAQAAQEIIAEEQAMAALLEQNWDKFAELSLIEEGVTV
;
A
#
# COMPACT_ATOMS: atom_id res chain seq x y z
N MET A 1 5.75 7.79 -26.62
CA MET A 1 5.27 8.41 -25.36
C MET A 1 5.00 9.86 -25.67
N SER A 2 3.88 10.42 -25.22
CA SER A 2 3.59 11.84 -25.42
C SER A 2 4.56 12.69 -24.59
N GLU A 3 4.89 13.92 -25.01
CA GLU A 3 5.75 14.82 -24.24
C GLU A 3 5.16 15.17 -22.86
N LEU A 4 3.84 15.03 -22.73
CA LEU A 4 3.10 15.22 -21.50
C LEU A 4 3.11 13.98 -20.59
N ASP A 5 3.54 12.79 -21.06
CA ASP A 5 3.54 11.57 -20.26
C ASP A 5 4.43 11.73 -19.02
N GLY A 6 3.84 11.56 -17.84
CA GLY A 6 4.53 11.73 -16.57
C GLY A 6 3.62 12.20 -15.44
N VAL A 7 4.23 12.57 -14.33
CA VAL A 7 3.56 13.24 -13.21
C VAL A 7 4.13 14.64 -13.07
N TRP A 8 3.23 15.59 -12.94
CA TRP A 8 3.53 17.01 -12.92
C TRP A 8 3.00 17.62 -11.63
N ALA A 9 3.88 18.23 -10.83
CA ALA A 9 3.47 19.10 -9.74
C ALA A 9 2.82 20.35 -10.33
N VAL A 10 1.68 20.75 -9.75
CA VAL A 10 0.93 21.93 -10.20
C VAL A 10 1.13 23.05 -9.18
N ASP A 11 1.88 24.07 -9.57
CA ASP A 11 2.12 25.25 -8.74
C ASP A 11 1.26 26.41 -9.24
N ARG A 12 0.48 27.04 -8.36
CA ARG A 12 -0.38 28.16 -8.74
C ARG A 12 0.46 29.41 -8.95
N VAL A 13 0.17 30.12 -10.04
CA VAL A 13 0.78 31.41 -10.36
C VAL A 13 -0.18 32.56 -10.05
N SER A 14 -1.44 32.48 -10.50
CA SER A 14 -2.40 33.58 -10.37
C SER A 14 -3.87 33.13 -10.53
N GLY A 15 -4.82 34.08 -10.43
CA GLY A 15 -6.26 33.87 -10.71
C GLY A 15 -7.09 33.42 -9.51
N ALA A 16 -8.25 32.81 -9.75
CA ALA A 16 -9.22 32.38 -8.73
C ALA A 16 -9.16 30.87 -8.42
N LEU A 17 -8.07 30.19 -8.80
CA LEU A 17 -7.85 28.78 -8.48
C LEU A 17 -7.82 28.55 -6.95
N PRO A 18 -8.31 27.43 -6.42
CA PRO A 18 -8.07 27.08 -5.02
C PRO A 18 -6.57 26.90 -4.75
N PRO A 19 -6.12 26.90 -3.48
CA PRO A 19 -4.74 26.53 -3.14
C PRO A 19 -4.41 25.14 -3.71
N LEU A 20 -3.39 25.05 -4.57
CA LEU A 20 -3.01 23.81 -5.27
C LEU A 20 -1.94 23.02 -4.52
N HIS A 21 -1.86 23.14 -3.19
CA HIS A 21 -0.86 22.44 -2.39
C HIS A 21 -0.99 20.91 -2.54
N GLY A 22 0.08 20.28 -3.02
CA GLY A 22 0.11 18.84 -3.29
C GLY A 22 -0.73 18.41 -4.51
N CYS A 23 -1.19 19.36 -5.34
CA CYS A 23 -1.89 19.06 -6.57
C CYS A 23 -0.92 18.48 -7.61
N VAL A 24 -1.26 17.33 -8.17
CA VAL A 24 -0.47 16.69 -9.23
C VAL A 24 -1.35 16.34 -10.43
N LYS A 25 -0.79 16.45 -11.64
CA LYS A 25 -1.37 15.92 -12.87
C LYS A 25 -0.62 14.67 -13.28
N ARG A 26 -1.32 13.55 -13.42
CA ARG A 26 -0.77 12.29 -13.93
C ARG A 26 -1.29 12.08 -15.34
N ILE A 27 -0.40 11.97 -16.32
CA ILE A 27 -0.74 11.88 -17.74
C ILE A 27 -0.12 10.62 -18.34
N ARG A 28 -0.94 9.88 -19.12
CA ARG A 28 -0.51 8.70 -19.88
C ARG A 28 -1.27 8.63 -21.20
N GLY A 29 -0.55 8.86 -22.29
CA GLY A 29 -1.12 8.87 -23.64
C GLY A 29 -2.18 9.96 -23.77
N SER A 30 -3.39 9.57 -24.15
CA SER A 30 -4.52 10.48 -24.37
C SER A 30 -5.36 10.77 -23.13
N ARG A 31 -4.94 10.36 -21.93
CA ARG A 31 -5.71 10.49 -20.69
C ARG A 31 -4.86 10.96 -19.52
N GLY A 32 -5.49 11.59 -18.54
CA GLY A 32 -4.86 11.90 -17.27
C GLY A 32 -5.84 12.20 -16.14
N THR A 33 -5.28 12.44 -14.96
CA THR A 33 -6.01 12.80 -13.74
C THR A 33 -5.34 13.98 -13.06
N THR A 34 -6.13 14.92 -12.55
CA THR A 34 -5.68 15.89 -11.54
C THR A 34 -6.02 15.33 -10.17
N GLU A 35 -5.02 15.21 -9.30
CA GLU A 35 -5.13 14.56 -8.00
C GLU A 35 -4.75 15.55 -6.90
N PHE A 36 -5.56 15.58 -5.85
CA PHE A 36 -5.30 16.35 -4.64
C PHE A 36 -5.24 15.39 -3.45
N PRO A 37 -4.47 15.69 -2.39
CA PRO A 37 -4.30 14.79 -1.26
C PRO A 37 -5.60 14.37 -0.54
N ARG A 38 -6.67 15.18 -0.63
CA ARG A 38 -7.94 14.96 0.08
C ARG A 38 -9.21 15.19 -0.75
N LEU A 39 -9.09 15.35 -2.07
CA LEU A 39 -10.24 15.55 -2.95
C LEU A 39 -10.35 14.42 -3.99
N PRO A 40 -11.57 14.15 -4.51
CA PRO A 40 -11.75 13.22 -5.61
C PRO A 40 -10.87 13.56 -6.81
N ARG A 41 -10.35 12.53 -7.47
CA ARG A 41 -9.55 12.71 -8.70
C ARG A 41 -10.44 13.30 -9.80
N MET A 42 -9.88 14.22 -10.56
CA MET A 42 -10.56 14.87 -11.68
C MET A 42 -9.99 14.34 -13.00
N PRO A 43 -10.65 13.38 -13.66
CA PRO A 43 -10.15 12.82 -14.91
C PRO A 43 -10.30 13.80 -16.08
N PHE A 44 -9.35 13.74 -17.01
CA PHE A 44 -9.35 14.54 -18.24
C PHE A 44 -8.81 13.75 -19.44
N ASP A 45 -9.18 14.18 -20.63
CA ASP A 45 -8.64 13.72 -21.91
C ASP A 45 -7.58 14.72 -22.42
N VAL A 46 -6.49 14.20 -22.98
CA VAL A 46 -5.40 15.00 -23.53
C VAL A 46 -5.60 15.17 -25.03
N ARG A 47 -5.65 16.42 -25.48
CA ARG A 47 -5.80 16.81 -26.90
C ARG A 47 -4.70 17.79 -27.26
N GLY A 48 -3.58 17.29 -27.77
CA GLY A 48 -2.38 18.11 -27.94
C GLY A 48 -1.88 18.62 -26.60
N LEU A 49 -1.87 19.94 -26.42
CA LEU A 49 -1.49 20.61 -25.17
C LEU A 49 -2.71 21.06 -24.34
N GLU A 50 -3.91 20.55 -24.64
CA GLU A 50 -5.11 20.85 -23.87
C GLU A 50 -5.57 19.65 -23.03
N LEU A 51 -5.95 19.91 -21.79
CA LEU A 51 -6.50 18.93 -20.85
C LEU A 51 -7.99 19.20 -20.68
N HIS A 52 -8.82 18.34 -21.27
CA HIS A 52 -10.27 18.45 -21.30
C HIS A 52 -10.87 17.61 -20.18
N TYR A 53 -11.35 18.25 -19.12
CA TYR A 53 -11.88 17.51 -17.97
C TYR A 53 -13.17 16.77 -18.31
N ARG A 54 -13.42 15.67 -17.61
CA ARG A 54 -14.63 14.85 -17.78
C ARG A 54 -15.69 15.22 -16.74
N PRO A 55 -16.95 14.81 -16.94
CA PRO A 55 -18.02 15.04 -15.97
C PRO A 55 -17.63 14.61 -14.54
N PRO A 56 -17.99 15.41 -13.51
CA PRO A 56 -18.84 16.61 -13.55
C PRO A 56 -18.13 17.91 -13.96
N PHE A 57 -16.84 17.85 -14.32
CA PHE A 57 -15.98 19.02 -14.56
C PHE A 57 -15.80 19.38 -16.05
N ALA A 58 -16.69 18.93 -16.91
CA ALA A 58 -16.54 19.03 -18.38
C ALA A 58 -16.46 20.47 -18.93
N MET A 59 -16.78 21.48 -18.11
CA MET A 59 -16.63 22.89 -18.48
C MET A 59 -15.20 23.41 -18.34
N LEU A 60 -14.32 22.66 -17.67
CA LEU A 60 -12.93 23.03 -17.43
C LEU A 60 -12.04 22.52 -18.56
N VAL A 61 -11.18 23.40 -19.06
CA VAL A 61 -10.09 23.06 -19.98
C VAL A 61 -8.83 23.77 -19.53
N ASP A 62 -7.77 23.01 -19.31
CA ASP A 62 -6.45 23.57 -19.07
C ASP A 62 -5.67 23.60 -20.39
N LYS A 63 -5.13 24.76 -20.76
CA LYS A 63 -4.26 24.91 -21.94
C LYS A 63 -2.82 25.05 -21.50
N LEU A 64 -1.92 24.31 -22.13
CA LEU A 64 -0.51 24.26 -21.76
C LEU A 64 0.37 24.90 -22.84
N GLU A 65 1.40 25.63 -22.40
CA GLU A 65 2.47 26.17 -23.23
C GLU A 65 3.81 25.64 -22.69
N PRO A 66 4.72 25.11 -23.54
CA PRO A 66 6.02 24.63 -23.09
C PRO A 66 6.83 25.73 -22.42
N GLN A 67 7.43 25.43 -21.27
CA GLN A 67 8.27 26.36 -20.51
C GLN A 67 9.37 25.58 -19.78
N ASP A 68 10.64 25.86 -20.09
CA ASP A 68 11.88 25.35 -19.43
C ASP A 68 11.71 24.09 -18.55
N GLY A 69 11.74 22.91 -19.17
CA GLY A 69 11.66 21.63 -18.45
C GLY A 69 10.26 21.26 -17.93
N GLY A 70 9.24 22.06 -18.26
CA GLY A 70 7.84 21.85 -17.92
C GLY A 70 6.85 22.63 -18.81
N TYR A 71 5.73 23.06 -18.22
CA TYR A 71 4.69 23.80 -18.94
C TYR A 71 4.13 24.94 -18.10
N PHE A 72 3.82 26.07 -18.73
CA PHE A 72 2.91 27.06 -18.20
C PHE A 72 1.48 26.69 -18.57
N GLY A 73 0.51 26.92 -17.69
CA GLY A 73 -0.86 26.48 -17.85
C GLY A 73 -1.88 27.57 -17.60
N TYR A 74 -2.91 27.61 -18.43
CA TYR A 74 -4.08 28.49 -18.32
C TYR A 74 -5.31 27.64 -18.02
N ALA A 75 -5.89 27.82 -16.84
CA ALA A 75 -7.15 27.19 -16.46
C ALA A 75 -8.30 28.02 -17.03
N THR A 76 -9.11 27.39 -17.89
CA THR A 76 -10.27 28.02 -18.51
C THR A 76 -11.56 27.30 -18.13
N MET A 77 -12.63 28.07 -17.94
CA MET A 77 -13.98 27.56 -17.74
C MET A 77 -14.89 28.19 -18.77
N LEU A 78 -15.58 27.37 -19.58
CA LEU A 78 -16.39 27.85 -20.71
C LEU A 78 -15.61 28.80 -21.64
N GLY A 79 -14.32 28.52 -21.85
CA GLY A 79 -13.42 29.30 -22.70
C GLY A 79 -12.91 30.62 -22.09
N ARG A 80 -13.30 30.96 -20.85
CA ARG A 80 -12.77 32.13 -20.13
C ARG A 80 -11.69 31.71 -19.16
N GLU A 81 -10.52 32.35 -19.23
CA GLU A 81 -9.44 32.14 -18.28
C GLU A 81 -9.87 32.58 -16.87
N PHE A 82 -9.60 31.74 -15.88
CA PHE A 82 -9.84 32.06 -14.48
C PHE A 82 -8.62 31.79 -13.59
N GLY A 83 -7.53 31.25 -14.12
CA GLY A 83 -6.27 31.21 -13.40
C GLY A 83 -5.11 30.60 -14.17
N GLN A 84 -3.93 30.73 -13.59
CA GLN A 84 -2.67 30.31 -14.20
C GLN A 84 -1.87 29.44 -13.23
N PHE A 85 -1.12 28.49 -13.78
CA PHE A 85 -0.30 27.56 -13.02
C PHE A 85 0.94 27.14 -13.82
N THR A 86 1.91 26.53 -13.16
CA THR A 86 3.02 25.83 -13.82
C THR A 86 2.95 24.35 -13.55
N LEU A 87 3.46 23.57 -14.49
CA LEU A 87 3.66 22.13 -14.41
C LEU A 87 5.16 21.86 -14.34
N ARG A 88 5.62 21.40 -13.18
CA ARG A 88 7.00 20.95 -13.01
C ARG A 88 7.01 19.43 -12.97
N ARG A 89 7.87 18.81 -13.80
CA ARG A 89 7.98 17.34 -13.83
C ARG A 89 8.45 16.86 -12.46
N LEU A 90 7.72 15.93 -11.87
CA LEU A 90 8.19 15.21 -10.70
C LEU A 90 9.18 14.14 -11.17
N ASP A 91 10.33 14.07 -10.50
CA ASP A 91 11.30 13.03 -10.77
C ASP A 91 10.64 11.65 -10.56
N VAL A 92 10.91 10.74 -11.47
CA VAL A 92 10.48 9.35 -11.36
C VAL A 92 11.08 8.73 -10.10
N MET A 93 12.31 9.11 -9.74
CA MET A 93 12.97 8.61 -8.53
C MET A 93 12.27 9.08 -7.26
N ASP A 94 11.84 10.35 -7.18
CA ASP A 94 11.07 10.86 -6.04
C ASP A 94 9.73 10.12 -5.89
N GLN A 95 9.07 9.82 -7.00
CA GLN A 95 7.83 9.06 -6.98
C GLN A 95 8.04 7.61 -6.55
N LEU A 96 9.10 6.97 -7.04
CA LEU A 96 9.47 5.61 -6.65
C LEU A 96 9.82 5.57 -5.16
N LYS A 97 10.57 6.55 -4.64
CA LYS A 97 10.86 6.68 -3.21
C LYS A 97 9.58 6.87 -2.39
N ALA A 98 8.65 7.72 -2.85
CA ALA A 98 7.37 7.90 -2.16
C ALA A 98 6.51 6.62 -2.14
N GLN A 99 6.49 5.84 -3.24
CA GLN A 99 5.81 4.55 -3.26
C GLN A 99 6.52 3.52 -2.36
N LEU A 100 7.85 3.48 -2.38
CA LEU A 100 8.65 2.61 -1.51
C LEU A 100 8.32 2.85 -0.04
N ILE A 101 8.42 4.10 0.43
CA ILE A 101 8.09 4.50 1.81
C ILE A 101 6.68 4.06 2.18
N LYS A 102 5.71 4.27 1.28
CA LYS A 102 4.31 3.85 1.50
C LYS A 102 4.21 2.34 1.71
N HIS A 103 4.88 1.53 0.90
CA HIS A 103 4.82 0.08 1.02
C HIS A 103 5.59 -0.46 2.23
N ILE A 104 6.67 0.20 2.67
CA ILE A 104 7.35 -0.14 3.93
C ILE A 104 6.42 0.15 5.11
N ASP A 105 5.71 1.29 5.12
CA ASP A 105 4.76 1.64 6.19
C ASP A 105 3.55 0.68 6.21
N GLU A 106 3.05 0.29 5.03
CA GLU A 106 1.99 -0.72 4.91
C GLU A 106 2.45 -2.10 5.43
N ALA A 107 3.68 -2.52 5.12
CA ALA A 107 4.26 -3.76 5.62
C ALA A 107 4.43 -3.71 7.15
N HIS A 108 5.03 -2.65 7.69
CA HIS A 108 5.14 -2.46 9.15
C HIS A 108 3.76 -2.54 9.85
N ALA A 109 2.74 -1.89 9.28
CA ALA A 109 1.39 -1.95 9.85
C ALA A 109 0.76 -3.35 9.77
N MET A 110 1.06 -4.11 8.71
CA MET A 110 0.64 -5.51 8.54
C MET A 110 1.27 -6.38 9.63
N GLU A 111 2.60 -6.32 9.81
CA GLU A 111 3.32 -7.05 10.86
C GLU A 111 2.74 -6.81 12.25
N GLN A 112 2.45 -5.54 12.56
CA GLN A 112 1.82 -5.17 13.84
C GLN A 112 0.42 -5.79 14.04
N ASN A 113 -0.34 -6.00 12.96
CA ASN A 113 -1.61 -6.73 13.04
C ASN A 113 -1.37 -8.23 13.24
N VAL A 114 -0.39 -8.80 12.55
CA VAL A 114 -0.06 -10.23 12.65
C VAL A 114 0.47 -10.58 14.04
N LEU A 115 1.31 -9.74 14.64
CA LEU A 115 1.73 -9.91 16.04
C LEU A 115 0.57 -10.03 17.02
N ARG A 116 -0.48 -9.21 16.86
CA ARG A 116 -1.70 -9.30 17.68
C ARG A 116 -2.49 -10.58 17.42
N MET A 117 -2.55 -11.02 16.16
CA MET A 117 -3.18 -12.28 15.79
C MET A 117 -2.46 -13.46 16.43
N LEU A 118 -1.13 -13.50 16.33
CA LEU A 118 -0.29 -14.54 16.94
C LEU A 118 -0.43 -14.57 18.46
N GLU A 119 -0.52 -13.41 19.12
CA GLU A 119 -0.82 -13.35 20.56
C GLU A 119 -2.15 -14.01 20.93
N GLY A 120 -3.19 -13.82 20.12
CA GLY A 120 -4.48 -14.48 20.31
C GLY A 120 -4.40 -16.00 20.09
N MET A 121 -3.69 -16.44 19.05
CA MET A 121 -3.51 -17.86 18.75
C MET A 121 -2.69 -18.58 19.83
N ILE A 122 -1.59 -17.97 20.28
CA ILE A 122 -0.74 -18.49 21.37
C ILE A 122 -1.54 -18.62 22.67
N ALA A 123 -2.40 -17.65 22.98
CA ALA A 123 -3.19 -17.66 24.22
C ALA A 123 -4.31 -18.72 24.22
N THR A 124 -4.62 -19.35 23.08
CA THR A 124 -5.78 -20.23 22.91
C THR A 124 -5.44 -21.64 22.45
N THR A 125 -4.20 -21.92 22.06
CA THR A 125 -3.75 -23.27 21.69
C THR A 125 -3.19 -24.02 22.91
N ASP A 126 -3.62 -25.27 23.07
CA ASP A 126 -3.07 -26.21 24.07
C ASP A 126 -2.09 -27.22 23.44
N ASP A 127 -1.94 -27.22 22.11
CA ASP A 127 -1.03 -28.13 21.40
C ASP A 127 0.43 -27.63 21.49
N PRO A 128 1.36 -28.41 22.09
CA PRO A 128 2.73 -27.95 22.32
C PRO A 128 3.54 -27.67 21.06
N GLU A 129 3.30 -28.42 19.98
CA GLU A 129 4.06 -28.25 18.72
C GLU A 129 3.56 -27.01 17.96
N ILE A 130 2.24 -26.78 17.95
CA ILE A 130 1.66 -25.57 17.37
C ILE A 130 2.06 -24.34 18.19
N LEU A 131 2.08 -24.45 19.52
CA LEU A 131 2.51 -23.37 20.40
C LEU A 131 3.96 -22.95 20.11
N ASP A 132 4.89 -23.91 20.05
CA ASP A 132 6.31 -23.66 19.73
C ASP A 132 6.46 -22.99 18.35
N ALA A 133 5.74 -23.48 17.34
CA ALA A 133 5.76 -22.89 16.00
C ALA A 133 5.26 -21.44 15.99
N LEU A 134 4.16 -21.15 16.69
CA LEU A 134 3.60 -19.80 16.78
C LEU A 134 4.48 -18.84 17.58
N GLU A 135 5.09 -19.29 18.68
CA GLU A 135 6.03 -18.49 19.46
C GLU A 135 7.29 -18.17 18.65
N HIS A 136 7.82 -19.16 17.91
CA HIS A 136 8.93 -18.95 16.99
C HIS A 136 8.58 -17.92 15.92
N HIS A 137 7.44 -18.10 15.24
CA HIS A 137 7.02 -17.21 14.18
C HIS A 137 6.74 -15.79 14.71
N LYS A 138 6.16 -15.64 15.92
CA LYS A 138 6.00 -14.32 16.57
C LYS A 138 7.32 -13.56 16.72
N LEU A 139 8.42 -14.26 17.06
CA LEU A 139 9.74 -13.63 17.13
C LEU A 139 10.24 -13.20 15.75
N GLN A 140 9.96 -13.97 14.70
CA GLN A 140 10.26 -13.61 13.31
C GLN A 140 9.47 -12.36 12.90
N THR A 141 8.15 -12.38 13.04
CA THR A 141 7.24 -11.24 12.76
C THR A 141 7.65 -9.98 13.52
N GLN A 142 8.11 -10.10 14.77
CA GLN A 142 8.64 -8.95 15.53
C GLN A 142 9.91 -8.38 14.87
N ASN A 143 10.84 -9.25 14.46
CA ASN A 143 12.02 -8.81 13.72
C ASN A 143 11.66 -8.19 12.37
N HIS A 144 10.62 -8.66 11.69
CA HIS A 144 10.14 -8.08 10.43
C HIS A 144 9.61 -6.67 10.65
N ALA A 145 8.78 -6.48 11.66
CA ALA A 145 8.29 -5.16 12.07
C ALA A 145 9.47 -4.22 12.39
N ASP A 146 10.43 -4.66 13.19
CA ASP A 146 11.58 -3.85 13.58
C ASP A 146 12.42 -3.45 12.35
N ARG A 147 12.68 -4.40 11.44
CA ARG A 147 13.36 -4.12 10.17
C ARG A 147 12.62 -3.08 9.34
N MET A 148 11.29 -3.19 9.21
CA MET A 148 10.50 -2.21 8.44
C MET A 148 10.50 -0.83 9.11
N ALA A 149 10.49 -0.77 10.45
CA ALA A 149 10.65 0.49 11.19
C ALA A 149 12.03 1.12 10.93
N GLU A 150 13.11 0.34 10.99
CA GLU A 150 14.47 0.80 10.63
C GLU A 150 14.55 1.30 9.19
N ARG A 151 13.86 0.62 8.25
CA ARG A 151 13.79 1.08 6.86
C ARG A 151 13.04 2.41 6.73
N LEU A 152 11.97 2.64 7.48
CA LEU A 152 11.29 3.95 7.49
C LEU A 152 12.21 5.05 8.03
N GLU A 153 12.91 4.78 9.12
CA GLU A 153 13.85 5.73 9.73
C GLU A 153 14.98 6.09 8.76
N ALA A 154 15.49 5.12 7.98
CA ALA A 154 16.49 5.37 6.93
C ALA A 154 15.98 6.29 5.81
N HIS A 155 14.66 6.42 5.66
CA HIS A 155 14.00 7.37 4.74
C HIS A 155 13.53 8.65 5.44
N GLU A 156 13.99 8.91 6.67
CA GLU A 156 13.59 10.05 7.52
C GLU A 156 12.10 10.09 7.85
N MET A 157 11.46 8.92 7.87
CA MET A 157 10.05 8.74 8.18
C MET A 157 9.90 7.97 9.49
N ALA A 158 8.85 8.27 10.26
CA ALA A 158 8.44 7.45 11.39
C ALA A 158 7.30 6.51 10.96
N PRO A 159 7.17 5.31 11.56
CA PRO A 159 5.99 4.48 11.40
C PRO A 159 4.71 5.27 11.64
N SER A 160 3.76 5.17 10.72
CA SER A 160 2.51 5.91 10.89
C SER A 160 1.73 5.35 12.07
N THR A 161 1.43 6.21 13.05
CA THR A 161 0.78 5.84 14.33
C THR A 161 -0.73 5.61 14.17
N VAL A 162 -1.16 4.99 13.06
CA VAL A 162 -2.55 4.89 12.57
C VAL A 162 -3.02 6.13 11.80
N LYS A 163 -2.81 6.17 10.47
CA LYS A 163 -3.67 6.96 9.55
C LYS A 163 -3.49 6.72 8.04
N GLN A 164 -3.50 5.49 7.55
CA GLN A 164 -3.93 5.21 6.17
C GLN A 164 -4.87 4.00 6.10
N ILE A 165 -6.13 4.20 6.49
CA ILE A 165 -7.22 3.29 6.13
C ILE A 165 -7.62 3.62 4.68
N GLY A 166 -6.85 3.11 3.72
CA GLY A 166 -7.15 3.24 2.30
C GLY A 166 -6.29 2.29 1.47
N GLY A 167 -6.91 1.28 0.86
CA GLY A 167 -6.20 0.21 0.11
C GLY A 167 -6.34 -1.16 0.78
N VAL A 168 -5.40 -2.06 0.51
CA VAL A 168 -5.39 -3.46 0.99
C VAL A 168 -5.58 -3.55 2.50
N LEU A 169 -4.93 -2.70 3.30
CA LEU A 169 -5.13 -2.59 4.76
C LEU A 169 -6.60 -2.33 5.18
N GLY A 170 -7.36 -1.55 4.40
CA GLY A 170 -8.79 -1.35 4.64
C GLY A 170 -9.67 -2.55 4.26
N ALA A 171 -9.17 -3.44 3.40
CA ALA A 171 -9.78 -4.75 3.15
C ALA A 171 -9.39 -5.77 4.23
N LEU A 172 -8.18 -5.70 4.76
CA LEU A 172 -7.70 -6.53 5.89
C LEU A 172 -8.40 -6.20 7.20
N ALA A 173 -8.67 -4.91 7.47
CA ALA A 173 -9.51 -4.50 8.60
C ALA A 173 -10.98 -4.99 8.51
N LYS A 174 -11.40 -5.54 7.35
CA LYS A 174 -12.69 -6.20 7.16
C LYS A 174 -12.61 -7.73 7.21
N MET A 175 -11.43 -8.31 7.34
CA MET A 175 -11.33 -9.71 7.77
C MET A 175 -11.94 -9.78 9.19
N PRO A 176 -12.74 -10.80 9.49
CA PRO A 176 -13.57 -10.78 10.70
C PRO A 176 -12.69 -10.59 11.94
N LEU A 177 -12.87 -9.46 12.63
CA LEU A 177 -12.41 -9.24 14.01
C LEU A 177 -13.21 -10.09 15.02
N ASP A 178 -13.79 -11.20 14.56
CA ASP A 178 -14.69 -12.08 15.33
C ASP A 178 -13.91 -13.02 16.28
N PHE A 179 -12.71 -12.59 16.72
CA PHE A 179 -11.82 -13.22 17.72
C PHE A 179 -12.43 -13.35 19.13
N VAL A 180 -13.75 -13.18 19.28
CA VAL A 180 -14.48 -13.18 20.57
C VAL A 180 -15.40 -14.41 20.70
N ARG A 181 -15.30 -15.40 19.81
CA ARG A 181 -16.08 -16.65 19.95
C ARG A 181 -15.17 -17.87 19.87
N GLY A 182 -14.72 -18.34 21.04
CA GLY A 182 -14.15 -19.68 21.30
C GLY A 182 -13.55 -20.31 20.04
N GLU A 183 -12.39 -19.80 19.63
CA GLU A 183 -11.86 -20.09 18.31
C GLU A 183 -11.15 -21.43 18.29
N LYS A 184 -11.44 -22.16 17.21
CA LYS A 184 -11.15 -23.57 17.00
C LYS A 184 -9.86 -23.72 16.20
N ALA A 185 -9.01 -24.68 16.51
CA ALA A 185 -7.72 -24.92 15.88
C ALA A 185 -7.78 -24.84 14.33
N GLY A 186 -8.82 -25.41 13.71
CA GLY A 186 -9.00 -25.38 12.25
C GLY A 186 -9.27 -23.97 11.67
N ARG A 187 -9.91 -23.07 12.43
CA ARG A 187 -10.12 -21.68 12.01
C ARG A 187 -8.82 -20.89 12.09
N ASN A 188 -8.06 -21.06 13.18
CA ASN A 188 -6.77 -20.40 13.36
C ASN A 188 -5.79 -20.81 12.26
N ALA A 189 -5.73 -22.11 11.92
CA ALA A 189 -4.89 -22.59 10.83
C ALA A 189 -5.30 -22.01 9.46
N ARG A 190 -6.60 -21.93 9.16
CA ARG A 190 -7.11 -21.32 7.92
C ARG A 190 -6.73 -19.84 7.82
N ASP A 191 -6.98 -19.09 8.88
CA ASP A 191 -6.79 -17.64 8.90
C ASP A 191 -5.29 -17.30 8.94
N GLY A 192 -4.49 -18.08 9.66
CA GLY A 192 -3.02 -18.05 9.60
C GLY A 192 -2.53 -18.27 8.16
N TYR A 193 -2.89 -19.40 7.53
CA TYR A 193 -2.43 -19.71 6.16
C TYR A 193 -2.79 -18.63 5.14
N ALA A 194 -4.00 -18.08 5.22
CA ALA A 194 -4.40 -16.97 4.35
C ALA A 194 -3.59 -15.68 4.62
N THR A 195 -3.19 -15.45 5.87
CA THR A 195 -2.35 -14.32 6.27
C THR A 195 -0.94 -14.48 5.74
N GLU A 196 -0.30 -15.65 5.90
CA GLU A 196 1.06 -15.91 5.36
C GLU A 196 1.15 -15.57 3.86
N HIS A 197 0.18 -16.02 3.05
CA HIS A 197 0.17 -15.76 1.60
C HIS A 197 -0.06 -14.30 1.24
N LEU A 198 -0.79 -13.57 2.08
CA LEU A 198 -0.93 -12.14 1.95
C LEU A 198 0.39 -11.41 2.27
N GLU A 199 1.12 -11.85 3.29
CA GLU A 199 2.43 -11.29 3.65
C GLU A 199 3.43 -11.54 2.53
N ILE A 200 3.52 -12.78 2.04
CA ILE A 200 4.32 -13.15 0.86
C ILE A 200 4.01 -12.22 -0.32
N ALA A 201 2.72 -12.04 -0.66
CA ALA A 201 2.33 -11.19 -1.78
C ALA A 201 2.71 -9.71 -1.56
N SER A 202 2.60 -9.23 -0.33
CA SER A 202 2.93 -7.85 0.05
C SER A 202 4.43 -7.60 -0.03
N TYR A 203 5.25 -8.50 0.49
CA TYR A 203 6.71 -8.41 0.42
C TYR A 203 7.26 -8.65 -0.99
N GLU A 204 6.64 -9.52 -1.80
CA GLU A 204 6.99 -9.66 -3.23
C GLU A 204 6.81 -8.34 -3.99
N LEU A 205 5.73 -7.59 -3.69
CA LEU A 205 5.53 -6.27 -4.26
C LEU A 205 6.56 -5.27 -3.74
N LEU A 206 6.80 -5.23 -2.42
CA LEU A 206 7.78 -4.34 -1.80
C LEU A 206 9.19 -4.56 -2.36
N TRP A 207 9.63 -5.81 -2.48
CA TRP A 207 10.92 -6.18 -3.07
C TRP A 207 11.12 -5.57 -4.46
N ARG A 208 10.13 -5.73 -5.35
CA ARG A 208 10.21 -5.19 -6.73
C ARG A 208 10.18 -3.67 -6.77
N ILE A 209 9.49 -3.03 -5.84
CA ILE A 209 9.45 -1.56 -5.73
C ILE A 209 10.80 -1.05 -5.21
N ALA A 210 11.36 -1.69 -4.19
CA ALA A 210 12.66 -1.37 -3.62
C ALA A 210 13.78 -1.45 -4.68
N GLN A 211 13.80 -2.52 -5.48
CA GLN A 211 14.74 -2.63 -6.61
C GLN A 211 14.61 -1.48 -7.61
N LYS A 212 13.38 -1.10 -7.98
CA LYS A 212 13.16 0.02 -8.90
C LYS A 212 13.57 1.36 -8.31
N ALA A 213 13.42 1.52 -7.00
CA ALA A 213 13.83 2.70 -6.26
C ALA A 213 15.34 2.73 -5.94
N GLY A 214 16.08 1.64 -6.20
CA GLY A 214 17.51 1.50 -5.89
C GLY A 214 17.80 1.29 -4.40
N ASP A 215 16.82 0.85 -3.60
CA ASP A 215 17.00 0.55 -2.18
C ASP A 215 17.26 -0.95 -1.99
N GLU A 216 18.53 -1.34 -2.18
CA GLU A 216 18.98 -2.73 -2.08
C GLU A 216 18.81 -3.31 -0.65
N VAL A 217 18.91 -2.47 0.39
CA VAL A 217 18.75 -2.91 1.78
C VAL A 217 17.31 -3.32 2.05
N THR A 218 16.33 -2.50 1.61
CA THR A 218 14.92 -2.88 1.71
C THR A 218 14.58 -4.08 0.83
N ALA A 219 15.17 -4.16 -0.36
CA ALA A 219 14.96 -5.30 -1.26
C ALA A 219 15.44 -6.62 -0.62
N GLN A 220 16.64 -6.63 -0.03
CA GLN A 220 17.16 -7.80 0.66
C GLN A 220 16.29 -8.18 1.87
N ALA A 221 15.91 -7.21 2.71
CA ALA A 221 15.04 -7.45 3.86
C ALA A 221 13.71 -8.12 3.43
N ALA A 222 13.08 -7.62 2.37
CA ALA A 222 11.85 -8.21 1.86
C ALA A 222 12.04 -9.66 1.37
N GLN A 223 13.17 -9.99 0.74
CA GLN A 223 13.44 -11.36 0.30
C GLN A 223 13.66 -12.33 1.46
N GLU A 224 14.35 -11.90 2.50
CA GLU A 224 14.55 -12.70 3.71
C GLU A 224 13.21 -12.97 4.38
N ILE A 225 12.36 -11.95 4.52
CA ILE A 225 11.01 -12.10 5.09
C ILE A 225 10.15 -13.05 4.25
N ILE A 226 10.15 -12.93 2.92
CA ILE A 226 9.42 -13.86 2.03
C ILE A 226 9.80 -15.33 2.31
N ALA A 227 11.08 -15.61 2.53
CA ALA A 227 11.53 -16.98 2.80
C ALA A 227 11.03 -17.49 4.16
N GLU A 228 10.94 -16.62 5.15
CA GLU A 228 10.41 -16.93 6.48
C GLU A 228 8.88 -17.18 6.44
N GLU A 229 8.12 -16.31 5.76
CA GLU A 229 6.67 -16.49 5.56
C GLU A 229 6.33 -17.76 4.75
N GLN A 230 7.15 -18.07 3.74
CA GLN A 230 7.00 -19.32 2.98
C GLN A 230 7.23 -20.55 3.87
N ALA A 231 8.16 -20.49 4.81
CA ALA A 231 8.41 -21.58 5.74
C ALA A 231 7.23 -21.79 6.70
N MET A 232 6.64 -20.70 7.21
CA MET A 232 5.45 -20.76 8.06
C MET A 232 4.22 -21.27 7.29
N ALA A 233 3.97 -20.76 6.08
CA ALA A 233 2.91 -21.27 5.20
C ALA A 233 3.07 -22.78 4.92
N ALA A 234 4.29 -23.24 4.66
CA ALA A 234 4.57 -24.64 4.42
C ALA A 234 4.38 -25.50 5.68
N LEU A 235 4.69 -24.97 6.86
CA LEU A 235 4.41 -25.63 8.14
C LEU A 235 2.92 -25.82 8.34
N LEU A 236 2.12 -24.77 8.10
CA LEU A 236 0.66 -24.86 8.19
C LEU A 236 0.08 -25.87 7.18
N GLU A 237 0.60 -25.87 5.95
CA GLU A 237 0.17 -26.80 4.89
C GLU A 237 0.42 -28.27 5.26
N GLN A 238 1.55 -28.56 5.90
CA GLN A 238 1.89 -29.92 6.33
C GLN A 238 1.08 -30.43 7.52
N ASN A 239 0.37 -29.54 8.23
CA ASN A 239 -0.35 -29.86 9.46
C ASN A 239 -1.88 -29.85 9.31
N TRP A 240 -2.43 -29.80 8.09
CA TRP A 240 -3.89 -29.75 7.87
C TRP A 240 -4.65 -30.91 8.54
N ASP A 241 -4.13 -32.13 8.47
CA ASP A 241 -4.76 -33.30 9.09
C ASP A 241 -4.85 -33.12 10.62
N LYS A 242 -3.77 -32.64 11.25
CA LYS A 242 -3.72 -32.34 12.69
C LYS A 242 -4.69 -31.24 13.07
N PHE A 243 -4.77 -30.15 12.31
CA PHE A 243 -5.73 -29.07 12.56
C PHE A 243 -7.18 -29.53 12.41
N ALA A 244 -7.45 -30.44 11.47
CA ALA A 244 -8.76 -31.04 11.30
C ALA A 244 -9.14 -31.93 12.50
N GLU A 245 -8.22 -32.78 12.98
CA GLU A 245 -8.42 -33.60 14.18
C GLU A 245 -8.67 -32.75 15.43
N LEU A 246 -7.83 -31.74 15.69
CA LEU A 246 -8.01 -30.82 16.81
C LEU A 246 -9.35 -30.11 16.74
N SER A 247 -9.74 -29.63 15.54
CA SER A 247 -11.04 -28.99 15.34
C SER A 247 -12.22 -29.93 15.59
N LEU A 248 -12.07 -31.25 15.37
CA LEU A 248 -13.11 -32.24 15.66
C LEU A 248 -13.18 -32.56 17.17
N ILE A 249 -12.02 -32.68 17.83
CA ILE A 249 -11.91 -32.89 19.28
C ILE A 249 -12.55 -31.72 20.04
N GLU A 250 -12.30 -30.48 19.62
CA GLU A 250 -12.90 -29.27 20.18
C GLU A 250 -14.44 -29.24 20.05
N GLU A 251 -15.00 -29.94 19.06
CA GLU A 251 -16.45 -30.11 18.88
C GLU A 251 -17.01 -31.31 19.68
N GLY A 252 -16.16 -31.99 20.45
CA GLY A 252 -16.51 -33.19 21.22
C GLY A 252 -16.64 -34.46 20.37
N VAL A 253 -16.11 -34.45 19.14
CA VAL A 253 -16.06 -35.63 18.28
C VAL A 253 -14.83 -36.46 18.65
N THR A 254 -15.02 -37.75 18.91
CA THR A 254 -13.91 -38.70 19.10
C THR A 254 -13.40 -39.14 17.74
N VAL A 255 -12.15 -38.79 17.44
CA VAL A 255 -11.40 -39.17 16.23
C VAL A 255 -10.14 -39.94 16.60
#